data_AF-A0A023GNR8-F1
#
_entry.id   AF-A0A023GNR8-F1
#
_cell.length_a   1.000
_cell.length_b   1.000
_cell.length_c   1.000
_cell.angle_alpha   90.00
_cell.angle_beta   90.00
_cell.angle_gamma   90.00
#
_symmetry.space_group_name_H-M   'P 1'
#
loop_
_entity.id
_entity.type
_entity.pdbx_description
1 polymer ?
#
loop_
_entity_poly.entity_id
_entity_poly.type
_entity_poly.pdbx_seq_one_letter_code
_entity_poly.pdbx_strand_id
1 'polypeptide(L)'
;GQARKLCPGLVAIPYEFESYDEVSKLLYDIVASFTTDIEAISCDELYADVTKVLQEAGCTPNEFAEFLRKKIEEKTLCTASVGLGPNMLAARVANRFAKPNGHHFVDSSNLQTFFENVSVKDLPGVGYRLQTQLAELGVETCRQLQAVPLDTLKAKFGVKTSSLLYHYARGVDNRVLQFDKLRKSVSAEVNYGIRFKESTDMLKFIGQLSTEVEKRLIEAGVQGRTITLKVKVRQKDAPLNPPKYMGHGLCDNLTKSSHLLAATANKAVISKECCSLAMQMHLVAPDIRGVGIQVGRLEPLPSGQGSGVKTMLDFLTTSAIADPSSAQSATTNGTAESLPKAVSLPAFSEIDPAVLDSLPPDIKNEVLTMYRESRRNPLRPRDAAASTSGVGGIKSSSSNHRALAAAGAKPKLQPTGRRRGRPPKSAISPQKARLMACHSLKEYMTKPVQTAVETFESVIDSEKKMEQVKALLQQWVNATSDTVLNSDVVAWTNVLCSIVHERNLEMLDVLLKFFHRTVQKNGAQLWQDTYMKVVNTVQGEVLQTFGHFMKVLIF
;
A
#
# COMPACT_ATOMS: atom_id res chain seq x y z
N GLY A 1 -17.64 -0.18 -28.34
CA GLY A 1 -17.89 -1.24 -27.34
C GLY A 1 -19.36 -1.29 -26.99
N GLN A 2 -19.77 -2.15 -26.07
CA GLN A 2 -21.19 -2.36 -25.72
C GLN A 2 -21.90 -1.07 -25.29
N ALA A 3 -21.27 -0.23 -24.46
CA ALA A 3 -21.87 1.05 -24.02
C ALA A 3 -22.22 2.00 -25.17
N ARG A 4 -21.40 2.08 -26.23
CA ARG A 4 -21.72 2.88 -27.43
C ARG A 4 -22.89 2.32 -28.25
N LYS A 5 -23.17 1.01 -28.15
CA LYS A 5 -24.37 0.43 -28.76
C LYS A 5 -25.62 0.83 -28.00
N LEU A 6 -25.54 0.91 -26.66
CA LEU A 6 -26.64 1.35 -25.80
C LEU A 6 -26.83 2.88 -25.84
N CYS A 7 -25.75 3.64 -25.99
CA CYS A 7 -25.75 5.10 -26.08
C CYS A 7 -24.80 5.57 -27.20
N PRO A 8 -25.30 5.76 -28.44
CA PRO A 8 -24.47 6.18 -29.58
C PRO A 8 -23.78 7.54 -29.38
N GLY A 9 -24.41 8.45 -28.63
CA GLY A 9 -23.87 9.78 -28.29
C GLY A 9 -22.81 9.79 -27.19
N LEU A 10 -22.36 8.63 -26.69
CA LEU A 10 -21.39 8.54 -25.60
C LEU A 10 -20.08 9.25 -25.94
N VAL A 11 -19.74 10.23 -25.11
CA VAL A 11 -18.46 10.95 -25.13
C VAL A 11 -17.46 10.18 -24.26
N ALA A 12 -16.28 9.90 -24.81
CA ALA A 12 -15.20 9.25 -24.07
C ALA A 12 -14.16 10.30 -23.68
N ILE A 13 -13.87 10.41 -22.38
CA ILE A 13 -12.92 11.34 -21.80
C ILE A 13 -11.66 10.56 -21.38
N PRO A 14 -10.45 11.07 -21.61
CA PRO A 14 -9.22 10.42 -21.15
C PRO A 14 -9.12 10.44 -19.60
N TYR A 15 -8.24 9.60 -19.06
CA TYR A 15 -7.91 9.65 -17.63
C TYR A 15 -7.02 10.86 -17.31
N GLU A 16 -7.28 11.48 -16.16
CA GLU A 16 -6.52 12.60 -15.59
C GLU A 16 -6.09 12.22 -14.17
N PHE A 17 -5.09 11.33 -14.06
CA PHE A 17 -4.70 10.69 -12.79
C PHE A 17 -4.22 11.69 -11.74
N GLU A 18 -3.50 12.73 -12.14
CA GLU A 18 -3.03 13.79 -11.26
C GLU A 18 -4.20 14.54 -10.61
N SER A 19 -5.21 14.91 -11.40
CA SER A 19 -6.40 15.59 -10.88
C SER A 19 -7.25 14.70 -9.97
N TYR A 20 -7.26 13.38 -10.18
CA TYR A 20 -7.93 12.46 -9.26
C TYR A 20 -7.24 12.41 -7.90
N ASP A 21 -5.91 12.42 -7.87
CA ASP A 21 -5.11 12.43 -6.63
C ASP A 21 -5.27 13.77 -5.88
N GLU A 22 -5.28 14.89 -6.61
CA GLU A 22 -5.52 16.22 -6.03
C GLU A 22 -6.90 16.33 -5.37
N VAL A 23 -7.96 15.94 -6.08
CA VAL A 23 -9.33 15.97 -5.55
C VAL A 23 -9.50 14.98 -4.38
N SER A 24 -8.83 13.83 -4.45
CA SER A 24 -8.80 12.87 -3.35
C SER A 24 -8.22 13.48 -2.08
N LYS A 25 -7.05 14.11 -2.15
CA LYS A 25 -6.42 14.77 -1.00
C LYS A 25 -7.32 15.85 -0.40
N LEU A 26 -7.90 16.70 -1.25
CA LEU A 26 -8.84 17.74 -0.80
C LEU A 26 -10.06 17.16 -0.08
N LEU A 27 -10.63 16.05 -0.58
CA LEU A 27 -11.74 15.38 0.09
C LEU A 27 -11.35 14.93 1.50
N TYR A 28 -10.19 14.28 1.63
CA TYR A 28 -9.68 13.82 2.92
C TYR A 28 -9.37 14.99 3.87
N ASP A 29 -8.73 16.05 3.38
CA ASP A 29 -8.40 17.24 4.17
C ASP A 29 -9.67 17.96 4.68
N ILE A 30 -10.71 18.04 3.85
CA ILE A 30 -11.99 18.64 4.24
C ILE A 30 -12.62 17.86 5.39
N VAL A 31 -12.65 16.53 5.32
CA VAL A 31 -13.22 15.71 6.40
C VAL A 31 -12.33 15.74 7.65
N ALA A 32 -11.00 15.69 7.47
CA ALA A 32 -10.02 15.78 8.54
C ALA A 32 -10.10 17.11 9.31
N SER A 33 -10.57 18.19 8.67
CA SER A 33 -10.84 19.46 9.35
C SER A 33 -11.97 19.41 10.39
N PHE A 34 -12.78 18.35 10.40
CA PHE A 34 -13.86 18.14 11.38
C PHE A 34 -13.55 17.02 12.37
N THR A 35 -12.96 15.93 11.90
CA THR A 35 -12.64 14.77 12.74
C THR A 35 -11.44 14.03 12.16
N THR A 36 -10.56 13.56 13.04
CA THR A 36 -9.46 12.66 12.67
C THR A 36 -9.85 11.20 12.78
N ASP A 37 -11.05 10.90 13.31
CA ASP A 37 -11.59 9.54 13.42
C ASP A 37 -12.06 9.05 12.04
N ILE A 38 -11.11 8.85 11.13
CA ILE A 38 -11.32 8.53 9.71
C ILE A 38 -10.75 7.15 9.39
N GLU A 39 -11.53 6.33 8.69
CA GLU A 39 -11.04 5.11 8.04
C GLU A 39 -11.07 5.28 6.51
N ALA A 40 -9.89 5.28 5.89
CA ALA A 40 -9.75 5.33 4.44
C ALA A 40 -10.26 4.05 3.75
N ILE A 41 -11.05 4.21 2.69
CA ILE A 41 -11.62 3.11 1.88
C ILE A 41 -11.09 3.12 0.44
N SER A 42 -11.20 4.25 -0.26
CA SER A 42 -10.65 4.48 -1.61
C SER A 42 -10.27 5.95 -1.77
N CYS A 43 -9.75 6.35 -2.93
CA CYS A 43 -9.40 7.75 -3.19
C CYS A 43 -10.63 8.69 -3.12
N ASP A 44 -11.85 8.18 -3.28
CA ASP A 44 -13.10 8.95 -3.29
C ASP A 44 -14.10 8.51 -2.21
N GLU A 45 -13.69 7.64 -1.27
CA GLU A 45 -14.56 7.07 -0.23
C GLU A 45 -13.81 6.91 1.10
N LEU A 46 -14.45 7.35 2.19
CA LEU A 46 -13.97 7.17 3.55
C LEU A 46 -15.15 6.95 4.51
N TYR A 47 -14.86 6.38 5.68
CA TYR A 47 -15.73 6.53 6.86
C TYR A 47 -15.16 7.59 7.79
N ALA A 48 -16.05 8.28 8.49
CA ALA A 48 -15.69 9.21 9.55
C ALA A 48 -16.67 9.06 10.72
N ASP A 49 -16.17 9.00 11.94
CA ASP A 49 -16.99 9.11 13.14
C ASP A 49 -17.21 10.60 13.46
N VAL A 50 -18.46 11.02 13.38
CA VAL A 50 -18.89 12.41 13.58
C VAL A 50 -19.69 12.57 14.86
N THR A 51 -19.72 11.56 15.74
CA THR A 51 -20.53 11.58 16.98
C THR A 51 -20.19 12.80 17.85
N LYS A 52 -18.91 13.06 18.09
CA LYS A 52 -18.44 14.23 18.85
C LYS A 52 -18.71 15.54 18.12
N VAL A 53 -18.47 15.56 16.80
CA VAL A 53 -18.71 16.73 15.94
C VAL A 53 -20.16 17.20 16.02
N LEU A 54 -21.11 16.27 15.93
CA LEU A 54 -22.54 16.57 16.04
C LEU A 54 -22.93 17.08 17.44
N GLN A 55 -22.36 16.50 18.49
CA GLN A 55 -22.61 16.91 19.88
C GLN A 55 -22.09 18.33 20.15
N GLU A 56 -20.87 18.62 19.73
CA GLU A 56 -20.22 19.93 19.95
C GLU A 56 -20.84 21.04 19.10
N ALA A 57 -21.20 20.73 17.85
CA ALA A 57 -21.86 21.68 16.96
C ALA A 57 -23.34 21.90 17.29
N GLY A 58 -23.97 21.00 18.05
CA GLY A 58 -25.39 21.06 18.39
C GLY A 58 -26.31 20.95 17.17
N CYS A 59 -25.87 20.27 16.10
CA CYS A 59 -26.60 20.13 14.85
C CYS A 59 -27.09 18.70 14.60
N THR A 60 -28.11 18.57 13.75
CA THR A 60 -28.64 17.27 13.34
C THR A 60 -27.72 16.58 12.31
N PRO A 61 -27.75 15.24 12.21
CA PRO A 61 -27.00 14.52 11.19
C PRO A 61 -27.25 15.01 9.75
N ASN A 62 -28.50 15.38 9.42
CA ASN A 62 -28.86 15.87 8.08
C ASN A 62 -28.27 17.27 7.79
N GLU A 63 -28.30 18.19 8.76
CA GLU A 63 -27.70 19.52 8.62
C GLU A 63 -26.19 19.42 8.40
N PHE A 64 -25.51 18.59 9.19
CA PHE A 64 -24.07 18.34 9.01
C PHE A 64 -23.77 17.75 7.63
N ALA A 65 -24.56 16.78 7.18
CA ALA A 65 -24.37 16.15 5.87
C ALA A 65 -24.59 17.11 4.70
N GLU A 66 -25.59 18.00 4.78
CA GLU A 66 -25.80 19.06 3.80
C GLU A 66 -24.63 20.04 3.77
N PHE A 67 -24.20 20.51 4.94
CA PHE A 67 -23.08 21.43 5.07
C PHE A 67 -21.77 20.81 4.51
N LEU A 68 -21.46 19.58 4.89
CA LEU A 68 -20.27 18.88 4.40
C LEU A 68 -20.29 18.72 2.88
N ARG A 69 -21.44 18.36 2.30
CA ARG A 69 -21.59 18.22 0.84
C ARG A 69 -21.36 19.55 0.12
N LYS A 70 -21.94 20.65 0.62
CA LYS A 70 -21.70 21.99 0.06
C LYS A 70 -20.23 22.37 0.12
N LYS A 71 -19.57 22.16 1.28
CA LYS A 71 -18.15 22.45 1.45
C LYS A 71 -17.26 21.62 0.50
N ILE A 72 -17.59 20.34 0.29
CA ILE A 72 -16.89 19.49 -0.70
C ILE A 72 -17.10 20.04 -2.11
N GLU A 73 -18.33 20.37 -2.50
CA GLU A 73 -18.64 20.89 -3.84
C GLU A 73 -17.95 22.23 -4.10
N GLU A 74 -17.96 23.16 -3.13
CA GLU A 74 -17.29 24.46 -3.23
C GLU A 74 -15.77 24.32 -3.43
N LYS A 75 -15.13 23.37 -2.73
CA LYS A 75 -13.67 23.20 -2.75
C LYS A 75 -13.17 22.33 -3.90
N THR A 76 -13.95 21.33 -4.30
CA THR A 76 -13.52 20.33 -5.29
C THR A 76 -14.21 20.48 -6.65
N LEU A 77 -15.27 21.29 -6.72
CA LEU A 77 -16.20 21.38 -7.86
C LEU A 77 -16.84 20.02 -8.21
N CYS A 78 -16.79 19.06 -7.28
CA CYS A 78 -17.33 17.72 -7.42
C CYS A 78 -18.41 17.50 -6.36
N THR A 79 -19.53 16.91 -6.76
CA THR A 79 -20.61 16.57 -5.83
C THR A 79 -20.28 15.30 -5.07
N ALA A 80 -20.58 15.27 -3.76
CA ALA A 80 -20.49 14.07 -2.94
C ALA A 80 -21.88 13.59 -2.48
N SER A 81 -22.00 12.29 -2.20
CA SER A 81 -23.15 11.71 -1.50
C SER A 81 -22.71 11.22 -0.13
N VAL A 82 -23.58 11.38 0.88
CA VAL A 82 -23.25 11.06 2.27
C VAL A 82 -24.31 10.13 2.86
N GLY A 83 -23.89 8.97 3.34
CA GLY A 83 -24.75 8.08 4.12
C GLY A 83 -24.42 8.19 5.61
N LEU A 84 -25.42 8.39 6.44
CA LEU A 84 -25.28 8.45 7.89
C LEU A 84 -26.08 7.33 8.55
N GLY A 85 -25.56 6.76 9.62
CA GLY A 85 -26.25 5.72 10.37
C GLY A 85 -25.51 5.36 11.65
N PRO A 86 -26.12 4.54 12.52
CA PRO A 86 -25.60 4.21 13.85
C PRO A 86 -24.40 3.27 13.83
N ASN A 87 -24.08 2.67 12.68
CA ASN A 87 -22.91 1.82 12.49
C ASN A 87 -22.42 1.90 11.04
N MET A 88 -21.22 1.37 10.78
CA MET A 88 -20.56 1.43 9.46
C MET A 88 -21.41 0.79 8.35
N LEU A 89 -22.08 -0.33 8.64
CA LEU A 89 -22.96 -1.00 7.69
C LEU A 89 -24.13 -0.10 7.27
N ALA A 90 -24.85 0.48 8.24
CA ALA A 90 -25.98 1.37 8.00
C ALA A 90 -25.55 2.59 7.19
N ALA A 91 -24.46 3.25 7.58
CA ALA A 91 -23.91 4.40 6.87
C ALA A 91 -23.55 4.05 5.40
N ARG A 92 -22.92 2.90 5.16
CA ARG A 92 -22.57 2.47 3.79
C ARG A 92 -23.78 2.15 2.94
N VAL A 93 -24.78 1.47 3.50
CA VAL A 93 -26.02 1.16 2.78
C VAL A 93 -26.80 2.45 2.51
N ALA A 94 -26.92 3.35 3.49
CA ALA A 94 -27.53 4.67 3.33
C ALA A 94 -26.88 5.48 2.20
N ASN A 95 -25.56 5.43 2.07
CA ASN A 95 -24.84 6.13 1.00
C ASN A 95 -25.27 5.65 -0.41
N ARG A 96 -25.70 4.40 -0.56
CA ARG A 96 -26.25 3.92 -1.84
C ARG A 96 -27.57 4.60 -2.19
N PHE A 97 -28.46 4.76 -1.19
CA PHE A 97 -29.75 5.46 -1.37
C PHE A 97 -29.57 6.97 -1.52
N ALA A 98 -28.48 7.52 -0.98
CA ALA A 98 -28.13 8.93 -1.11
C ALA A 98 -27.62 9.31 -2.51
N LYS A 99 -27.20 8.35 -3.34
CA LYS A 99 -26.64 8.64 -4.68
C LYS A 99 -27.75 8.88 -5.71
N PRO A 100 -27.57 9.84 -6.65
CA PRO A 100 -26.46 10.80 -6.77
C PRO A 100 -26.70 12.12 -6.01
N ASN A 101 -25.61 12.80 -5.61
CA ASN A 101 -25.62 14.13 -4.97
C ASN A 101 -26.73 14.32 -3.91
N GLY A 102 -26.82 13.38 -2.96
CA GLY A 102 -27.80 13.40 -1.87
C GLY A 102 -27.15 13.03 -0.53
N HIS A 103 -27.93 13.13 0.54
CA HIS A 103 -27.59 12.48 1.80
C HIS A 103 -28.77 11.64 2.28
N HIS A 104 -28.48 10.58 3.05
CA HIS A 104 -29.51 9.74 3.65
C HIS A 104 -29.09 9.35 5.05
N PHE A 105 -29.92 9.63 6.03
CA PHE A 105 -29.71 9.26 7.42
C PHE A 105 -30.64 8.12 7.82
N VAL A 106 -30.06 7.03 8.31
CA VAL A 106 -30.79 5.91 8.89
C VAL A 106 -30.72 6.03 10.41
N ASP A 107 -31.86 6.33 11.02
CA ASP A 107 -31.97 6.43 12.48
C ASP A 107 -31.95 5.05 13.14
N SER A 108 -31.38 4.98 14.35
CA SER A 108 -31.31 3.75 15.16
C SER A 108 -32.67 3.11 15.40
N SER A 109 -33.73 3.90 15.59
CA SER A 109 -35.09 3.42 15.83
C SER A 109 -35.70 2.74 14.60
N ASN A 110 -35.28 3.13 13.39
CA ASN A 110 -35.80 2.63 12.12
C ASN A 110 -34.86 1.64 11.43
N LEU A 111 -33.75 1.27 12.07
CA LEU A 111 -32.68 0.48 11.48
C LEU A 111 -33.19 -0.87 10.96
N GLN A 112 -33.95 -1.62 11.76
CA GLN A 112 -34.43 -2.94 11.37
C GLN A 112 -35.40 -2.87 10.18
N THR A 113 -36.38 -1.95 10.24
CA THR A 113 -37.36 -1.71 9.17
C THR A 113 -36.70 -1.26 7.87
N PHE A 114 -35.66 -0.41 7.98
CA PHE A 114 -34.86 0.00 6.82
C PHE A 114 -34.21 -1.22 6.17
N PHE A 115 -33.54 -2.07 6.95
CA PHE A 115 -32.84 -3.23 6.43
C PHE A 115 -33.74 -4.25 5.78
N GLU A 116 -34.99 -4.45 6.22
CA GLU A 116 -35.92 -5.41 5.59
C GLU A 116 -36.07 -5.20 4.07
N ASN A 117 -36.08 -3.95 3.62
CA ASN A 117 -36.29 -3.58 2.22
C ASN A 117 -34.99 -3.51 1.41
N VAL A 118 -33.83 -3.67 2.04
CA VAL A 118 -32.52 -3.64 1.36
C VAL A 118 -32.35 -4.91 0.53
N SER A 119 -31.89 -4.78 -0.71
CA SER A 119 -31.52 -5.93 -1.52
C SER A 119 -30.23 -6.56 -1.00
N VAL A 120 -30.15 -7.89 -0.98
CA VAL A 120 -28.94 -8.58 -0.51
C VAL A 120 -27.69 -8.25 -1.32
N LYS A 121 -27.85 -7.85 -2.60
CA LYS A 121 -26.74 -7.42 -3.47
C LYS A 121 -26.09 -6.11 -3.01
N ASP A 122 -26.80 -5.31 -2.23
CA ASP A 122 -26.33 -4.01 -1.74
C ASP A 122 -25.58 -4.13 -0.41
N LEU A 123 -25.66 -5.30 0.24
CA LEU A 123 -24.90 -5.61 1.44
C LEU A 123 -23.39 -5.70 1.13
N PRO A 124 -22.54 -5.08 1.95
CA PRO A 124 -21.09 -5.22 1.83
C PRO A 124 -20.67 -6.70 1.95
N GLY A 125 -19.78 -7.15 1.06
CA GLY A 125 -19.32 -8.54 1.03
C GLY A 125 -20.18 -9.48 0.16
N VAL A 126 -21.34 -9.04 -0.32
CA VAL A 126 -22.17 -9.83 -1.26
C VAL A 126 -21.77 -9.51 -2.70
N GLY A 127 -20.80 -10.27 -3.22
CA GLY A 127 -20.43 -10.24 -4.64
C GLY A 127 -21.34 -11.11 -5.51
N TYR A 128 -21.10 -11.09 -6.84
CA TYR A 128 -21.92 -11.80 -7.83
C TYR A 128 -22.15 -13.29 -7.52
N ARG A 129 -21.13 -14.00 -7.01
CA ARG A 129 -21.23 -15.42 -6.66
C ARG A 129 -22.21 -15.63 -5.52
N LEU A 130 -22.05 -14.86 -4.45
CA LEU A 130 -22.88 -14.98 -3.27
C LEU A 130 -24.31 -14.56 -3.58
N GLN A 131 -24.50 -13.50 -4.37
CA GLN A 131 -25.80 -13.10 -4.90
C GLN A 131 -26.48 -14.24 -5.67
N THR A 132 -25.75 -14.90 -6.57
CA THR A 132 -26.30 -16.03 -7.36
C THR A 132 -26.72 -17.18 -6.44
N GLN A 133 -25.87 -17.54 -5.47
CA GLN A 133 -26.17 -18.61 -4.52
C GLN A 133 -27.32 -18.27 -3.56
N LEU A 134 -27.52 -17.00 -3.24
CA LEU A 134 -28.68 -16.52 -2.47
C LEU A 134 -29.95 -16.53 -3.32
N ALA A 135 -29.87 -16.14 -4.59
CA ALA A 135 -31.00 -16.22 -5.52
C ALA A 135 -31.47 -17.68 -5.73
N GLU A 136 -30.55 -18.65 -5.76
CA GLU A 136 -30.90 -20.10 -5.75
C GLU A 136 -31.68 -20.53 -4.49
N LEU A 137 -31.55 -19.79 -3.38
CA LEU A 137 -32.36 -20.00 -2.16
C LEU A 137 -33.67 -19.19 -2.17
N GLY A 138 -33.97 -18.48 -3.26
CA GLY A 138 -35.12 -17.56 -3.33
C GLY A 138 -34.93 -16.28 -2.51
N VAL A 139 -33.69 -15.88 -2.23
CA VAL A 139 -33.35 -14.73 -1.39
C VAL A 139 -32.80 -13.59 -2.25
N GLU A 140 -33.56 -12.50 -2.34
CA GLU A 140 -33.20 -11.26 -3.03
C GLU A 140 -33.20 -10.03 -2.10
N THR A 141 -33.98 -10.08 -1.01
CA THR A 141 -34.07 -9.02 0.00
C THR A 141 -33.57 -9.49 1.36
N CYS A 142 -33.13 -8.53 2.17
CA CYS A 142 -32.76 -8.78 3.56
C CYS A 142 -33.92 -9.35 4.37
N ARG A 143 -35.17 -8.93 4.14
CA ARG A 143 -36.35 -9.57 4.77
C ARG A 143 -36.40 -11.08 4.50
N GLN A 144 -36.18 -11.49 3.25
CA GLN A 144 -36.14 -12.91 2.90
C GLN A 144 -34.94 -13.61 3.55
N LEU A 145 -33.77 -12.96 3.57
CA LEU A 145 -32.56 -13.49 4.22
C LEU A 145 -32.75 -13.66 5.74
N GLN A 146 -33.48 -12.75 6.38
CA GLN A 146 -33.80 -12.83 7.81
C GLN A 146 -34.64 -14.08 8.14
N ALA A 147 -35.49 -14.53 7.21
CA ALA A 147 -36.32 -15.72 7.38
C ALA A 147 -35.54 -17.04 7.21
N VAL A 148 -34.31 -17.00 6.68
CA VAL A 148 -33.48 -18.20 6.52
C VAL A 148 -32.85 -18.60 7.86
N PRO A 149 -33.01 -19.86 8.32
CA PRO A 149 -32.36 -20.34 9.54
C PRO A 149 -30.82 -20.24 9.44
N LEU A 150 -30.19 -19.85 10.55
CA LEU A 150 -28.74 -19.67 10.59
C LEU A 150 -27.97 -20.96 10.24
N ASP A 151 -28.48 -22.13 10.62
CA ASP A 151 -27.82 -23.40 10.32
C ASP A 151 -27.87 -23.76 8.82
N THR A 152 -28.96 -23.40 8.14
CA THR A 152 -29.04 -23.49 6.67
C THR A 152 -28.00 -22.60 6.00
N LEU A 153 -27.83 -21.37 6.48
CA LEU A 153 -26.78 -20.47 5.99
C LEU A 153 -25.40 -21.09 6.24
N LYS A 154 -25.11 -21.55 7.46
CA LYS A 154 -23.82 -22.16 7.83
C LYS A 154 -23.48 -23.35 6.95
N ALA A 155 -24.45 -24.21 6.67
CA ALA A 155 -24.27 -25.37 5.79
C ALA A 155 -23.91 -24.95 4.35
N LYS A 156 -24.52 -23.90 3.80
CA LYS A 156 -24.27 -23.46 2.41
C LYS A 156 -23.03 -22.58 2.26
N PHE A 157 -22.77 -21.66 3.20
CA PHE A 157 -21.78 -20.59 3.03
C PHE A 157 -20.60 -20.66 4.01
N GLY A 158 -20.64 -21.59 4.97
CA GLY A 158 -19.67 -21.68 6.06
C GLY A 158 -19.90 -20.65 7.16
N VAL A 159 -19.26 -20.86 8.31
CA VAL A 159 -19.55 -20.14 9.56
C VAL A 159 -19.40 -18.61 9.43
N LYS A 160 -18.28 -18.15 8.87
CA LYS A 160 -17.95 -16.71 8.80
C LYS A 160 -18.92 -15.94 7.91
N THR A 161 -19.12 -16.40 6.68
CA THR A 161 -20.02 -15.77 5.71
C THR A 161 -21.46 -15.77 6.21
N SER A 162 -21.88 -16.86 6.86
CA SER A 162 -23.24 -16.99 7.38
C SER A 162 -23.50 -16.05 8.55
N SER A 163 -22.54 -15.94 9.47
CA SER A 163 -22.59 -14.96 10.56
C SER A 163 -22.67 -13.54 9.99
N LEU A 164 -21.84 -13.19 9.01
CA LEU A 164 -21.88 -11.90 8.32
C LEU A 164 -23.27 -11.61 7.71
N LEU A 165 -23.77 -12.52 6.87
CA LEU A 165 -25.07 -12.38 6.22
C LEU A 165 -26.22 -12.25 7.23
N TYR A 166 -26.19 -13.07 8.27
CA TYR A 166 -27.23 -13.10 9.29
C TYR A 166 -27.32 -11.78 10.06
N HIS A 167 -26.18 -11.21 10.46
CA HIS A 167 -26.12 -9.94 11.17
C HIS A 167 -26.41 -8.76 10.23
N TYR A 168 -25.84 -8.75 9.03
CA TYR A 168 -26.01 -7.65 8.09
C TYR A 168 -27.44 -7.51 7.58
N ALA A 169 -28.14 -8.62 7.37
CA ALA A 169 -29.55 -8.58 7.01
C ALA A 169 -30.43 -7.90 8.07
N ARG A 170 -29.94 -7.79 9.32
CA ARG A 170 -30.62 -7.19 10.47
C ARG A 170 -30.05 -5.81 10.84
N GLY A 171 -29.16 -5.24 10.01
CA GLY A 171 -28.50 -3.97 10.29
C GLY A 171 -27.47 -4.01 11.42
N VAL A 172 -27.08 -5.21 11.88
CA VAL A 172 -26.13 -5.37 12.99
C VAL A 172 -24.70 -5.40 12.46
N ASP A 173 -23.88 -4.45 12.92
CA ASP A 173 -22.45 -4.38 12.64
C ASP A 173 -21.71 -3.80 13.85
N ASN A 174 -20.83 -4.61 14.44
CA ASN A 174 -20.06 -4.26 15.65
C ASN A 174 -18.63 -3.84 15.31
N ARG A 175 -18.30 -3.65 14.03
CA ARG A 175 -16.99 -3.16 13.63
C ARG A 175 -16.81 -1.71 14.08
N VAL A 176 -15.62 -1.42 14.57
CA VAL A 176 -15.15 -0.06 14.86
C VAL A 176 -14.23 0.40 13.74
N LEU A 177 -14.07 1.73 13.62
CA LEU A 177 -13.14 2.31 12.67
C LEU A 177 -11.72 1.81 12.94
N GLN A 178 -11.01 1.46 11.87
CA GLN A 178 -9.62 1.03 11.91
C GLN A 178 -8.71 2.14 11.41
N PHE A 179 -8.05 2.82 12.34
CA PHE A 179 -7.12 3.92 12.05
C PHE A 179 -5.76 3.38 11.56
N ASP A 180 -5.21 2.36 12.24
CA ASP A 180 -3.89 1.81 11.92
C ASP A 180 -3.96 0.52 11.10
N LYS A 181 -3.99 0.65 9.78
CA LYS A 181 -3.90 -0.51 8.87
C LYS A 181 -2.45 -0.85 8.56
N LEU A 182 -1.84 -1.65 9.44
CA LEU A 182 -0.50 -2.21 9.18
C LEU A 182 -0.50 -3.03 7.89
N ARG A 183 0.40 -2.66 6.97
CA ARG A 183 0.57 -3.35 5.70
C ARG A 183 1.10 -4.77 5.94
N LYS A 184 0.43 -5.77 5.37
CA LYS A 184 0.78 -7.21 5.53
C LYS A 184 1.59 -7.78 4.36
N SER A 185 1.55 -7.13 3.22
CA SER A 185 2.29 -7.53 2.02
C SER A 185 2.49 -6.36 1.05
N VAL A 186 3.55 -6.42 0.26
CA VAL A 186 3.81 -5.54 -0.89
C VAL A 186 3.84 -6.41 -2.14
N SER A 187 3.22 -5.96 -3.22
CA SER A 187 3.22 -6.71 -4.48
C SER A 187 3.20 -5.81 -5.70
N ALA A 188 3.65 -6.36 -6.82
CA ALA A 188 3.48 -5.80 -8.15
C ALA A 188 3.02 -6.92 -9.09
N GLU A 189 1.91 -6.71 -9.80
CA GLU A 189 1.34 -7.69 -10.70
C GLU A 189 0.98 -7.05 -12.04
N VAL A 190 1.39 -7.69 -13.14
CA VAL A 190 1.05 -7.26 -14.50
C VAL A 190 0.29 -8.39 -15.16
N ASN A 191 -1.02 -8.18 -15.32
CA ASN A 191 -1.96 -9.14 -15.91
C ASN A 191 -2.51 -8.68 -17.27
N TYR A 192 -1.92 -7.64 -17.87
CA TYR A 192 -2.32 -7.09 -19.16
C TYR A 192 -1.07 -6.90 -20.03
N GLY A 193 -1.17 -7.28 -21.31
CA GLY A 193 -0.08 -7.14 -22.28
C GLY A 193 1.05 -8.17 -22.19
N ILE A 194 0.99 -9.12 -21.27
CA ILE A 194 2.03 -10.16 -21.12
C ILE A 194 1.96 -11.17 -22.26
N ARG A 195 3.01 -11.24 -23.08
CA ARG A 195 3.22 -12.23 -24.14
C ARG A 195 4.71 -12.52 -24.25
N PHE A 196 5.14 -13.70 -23.83
CA PHE A 196 6.54 -14.13 -23.96
C PHE A 196 6.68 -15.11 -25.12
N LYS A 197 7.79 -15.03 -25.86
CA LYS A 197 8.12 -16.02 -26.88
C LYS A 197 8.96 -17.13 -26.28
N GLU A 198 9.93 -16.74 -25.46
CA GLU A 198 10.90 -17.63 -24.85
C GLU A 198 10.88 -17.51 -23.33
N SER A 199 11.36 -18.56 -22.64
CA SER A 199 11.52 -18.54 -21.18
C SER A 199 12.50 -17.46 -20.73
N THR A 200 13.47 -17.10 -21.57
CA THR A 200 14.43 -16.01 -21.32
C THR A 200 13.73 -14.65 -21.19
N ASP A 201 12.70 -14.38 -21.99
CA ASP A 201 11.90 -13.15 -21.91
C ASP A 201 11.14 -13.06 -20.57
N MET A 202 10.57 -14.18 -20.14
CA MET A 202 9.87 -14.29 -18.85
C MET A 202 10.83 -14.01 -17.69
N LEU A 203 12.01 -14.62 -17.68
CA LEU A 203 13.00 -14.42 -16.60
C LEU A 203 13.50 -12.97 -16.54
N LYS A 204 13.74 -12.35 -17.70
CA LYS A 204 14.05 -10.91 -17.79
C LYS A 204 12.93 -10.05 -17.20
N PHE A 205 11.68 -10.36 -17.53
CA PHE A 205 10.52 -9.65 -16.99
C PHE A 205 10.36 -9.81 -15.48
N ILE A 206 10.62 -11.01 -14.94
CA ILE A 206 10.64 -11.26 -13.49
C ILE A 206 11.67 -10.36 -12.80
N GLY A 207 12.86 -10.19 -13.38
CA GLY A 207 13.89 -9.29 -12.84
C GLY A 207 13.46 -7.81 -12.86
N GLN A 208 12.80 -7.36 -13.92
CA GLN A 208 12.24 -6.00 -14.00
C GLN A 208 11.13 -5.80 -12.96
N LEU A 209 10.22 -6.75 -12.82
CA LEU A 209 9.14 -6.70 -11.84
C LEU A 209 9.66 -6.74 -10.40
N SER A 210 10.77 -7.44 -10.17
CA SER A 210 11.46 -7.47 -8.87
C SER A 210 12.07 -6.11 -8.51
N THR A 211 12.51 -5.33 -9.50
CA THR A 211 12.99 -3.94 -9.28
C THR A 211 11.83 -3.03 -8.83
N GLU A 212 10.65 -3.19 -9.43
CA GLU A 212 9.45 -2.46 -9.00
C GLU A 212 9.00 -2.87 -7.58
N VAL A 213 9.10 -4.16 -7.23
CA VAL A 213 8.80 -4.63 -5.87
C VAL A 213 9.79 -4.09 -4.84
N GLU A 214 11.09 -4.10 -5.13
CA GLU A 214 12.13 -3.47 -4.30
C GLU A 214 11.82 -2.00 -4.05
N LYS A 215 11.54 -1.24 -5.11
CA LYS A 215 11.15 0.17 -4.99
C LYS A 215 9.98 0.36 -4.03
N ARG A 216 8.91 -0.41 -4.18
CA ARG A 216 7.72 -0.32 -3.30
C ARG A 216 7.97 -0.75 -1.86
N LEU A 217 8.89 -1.69 -1.64
CA LEU A 217 9.29 -2.13 -0.30
C LEU A 217 10.06 -1.02 0.41
N ILE A 218 11.01 -0.38 -0.29
CA ILE A 218 11.79 0.77 0.21
C ILE A 218 10.87 1.96 0.51
N GLU A 219 9.99 2.34 -0.43
CA GLU A 219 9.02 3.43 -0.23
C GLU A 219 8.09 3.18 0.96
N ALA A 220 7.74 1.92 1.21
CA ALA A 220 6.93 1.52 2.36
C ALA A 220 7.73 1.30 3.65
N GLY A 221 9.07 1.46 3.63
CA GLY A 221 9.92 1.29 4.82
C GLY A 221 10.02 -0.14 5.34
N VAL A 222 9.80 -1.16 4.50
CA VAL A 222 9.66 -2.56 4.93
C VAL A 222 10.48 -3.53 4.08
N GLN A 223 10.77 -4.68 4.65
CA GLN A 223 11.35 -5.86 4.01
C GLN A 223 10.49 -7.08 4.35
N GLY A 224 10.65 -8.22 3.65
CA GLY A 224 9.84 -9.40 3.97
C GLY A 224 10.57 -10.73 3.82
N ARG A 225 10.00 -11.75 4.47
CA ARG A 225 10.57 -13.12 4.48
C ARG A 225 9.91 -14.08 3.51
N THR A 226 8.73 -13.76 2.99
CA THR A 226 8.00 -14.68 2.10
C THR A 226 7.90 -14.07 0.72
N ILE A 227 8.40 -14.76 -0.29
CA ILE A 227 8.26 -14.38 -1.70
C ILE A 227 7.25 -15.31 -2.34
N THR A 228 6.28 -14.76 -3.06
CA THR A 228 5.25 -15.51 -3.77
C THR A 228 5.21 -15.07 -5.22
N LEU A 229 5.42 -16.03 -6.13
CA LEU A 229 5.25 -15.86 -7.56
C LEU A 229 3.86 -16.34 -7.97
N LYS A 230 3.09 -15.47 -8.60
CA LYS A 230 1.79 -15.77 -9.20
C LYS A 230 1.89 -15.66 -10.71
N VAL A 231 1.40 -16.66 -11.42
CA VAL A 231 1.41 -16.70 -12.88
C VAL A 231 0.03 -17.06 -13.37
N LYS A 232 -0.49 -16.26 -14.31
CA LYS A 232 -1.69 -16.62 -15.08
C LYS A 232 -1.26 -17.34 -16.34
N VAL A 233 -1.75 -18.56 -16.53
CA VAL A 233 -1.48 -19.38 -17.72
C VAL A 233 -2.76 -19.57 -18.50
N ARG A 234 -2.74 -19.36 -19.81
CA ARG A 234 -3.89 -19.57 -20.69
C ARG A 234 -4.42 -21.00 -20.52
N GLN A 235 -5.74 -21.13 -20.35
CA GLN A 235 -6.37 -22.46 -20.36
C GLN A 235 -6.18 -23.13 -21.71
N LYS A 236 -6.02 -24.46 -21.73
CA LYS A 236 -5.74 -25.22 -22.96
C LYS A 236 -6.77 -24.94 -24.07
N ASP A 237 -8.04 -24.91 -23.70
CA ASP A 237 -9.18 -24.74 -24.62
C ASP A 237 -9.52 -23.25 -24.89
N ALA A 238 -8.82 -22.31 -24.24
CA ALA A 238 -9.05 -20.89 -24.44
C ALA A 238 -8.37 -20.38 -25.73
N PRO A 239 -9.00 -19.46 -26.48
CA PRO A 239 -8.40 -18.92 -27.69
C PRO A 239 -7.08 -18.22 -27.41
N LEU A 240 -6.11 -18.36 -28.33
CA LEU A 240 -4.79 -17.72 -28.20
C LEU A 240 -4.90 -16.19 -28.07
N ASN A 241 -5.79 -15.61 -28.87
CA ASN A 241 -6.12 -14.19 -28.87
C ASN A 241 -7.44 -13.95 -28.13
N PRO A 242 -7.42 -13.32 -26.95
CA PRO A 242 -8.64 -13.06 -26.19
C PRO A 242 -9.45 -11.91 -26.80
N PRO A 243 -10.77 -11.84 -26.51
CA PRO A 243 -11.64 -10.77 -27.03
C PRO A 243 -11.19 -9.35 -26.65
N LYS A 244 -10.65 -9.17 -25.44
CA LYS A 244 -10.02 -7.91 -25.03
C LYS A 244 -8.60 -7.89 -25.59
N TYR A 245 -8.32 -6.95 -26.50
CA TYR A 245 -6.97 -6.75 -27.05
C TYR A 245 -5.93 -6.70 -25.93
N MET A 246 -4.88 -7.53 -26.05
CA MET A 246 -3.82 -7.68 -25.05
C MET A 246 -4.26 -8.12 -23.63
N GLY A 247 -5.52 -8.47 -23.43
CA GLY A 247 -6.01 -9.03 -22.17
C GLY A 247 -5.37 -10.38 -21.84
N HIS A 248 -5.52 -10.82 -20.59
CA HIS A 248 -5.06 -12.16 -20.19
C HIS A 248 -5.96 -13.27 -20.74
N GLY A 249 -7.26 -13.03 -20.92
CA GLY A 249 -8.21 -14.05 -21.37
C GLY A 249 -8.61 -15.02 -20.25
N LEU A 250 -9.08 -16.21 -20.64
CA LEU A 250 -9.36 -17.29 -19.69
C LEU A 250 -8.06 -17.98 -19.30
N CYS A 251 -7.77 -17.99 -18.00
CA CYS A 251 -6.50 -18.48 -17.46
C CYS A 251 -6.71 -19.32 -16.21
N ASP A 252 -5.79 -20.25 -16.01
CA ASP A 252 -5.54 -20.89 -14.72
C ASP A 252 -4.55 -20.03 -13.92
N ASN A 253 -4.76 -19.96 -12.61
CA ASN A 253 -3.86 -19.24 -11.70
C ASN A 253 -2.91 -20.25 -11.06
N LEU A 254 -1.62 -20.13 -11.34
CA LEU A 254 -0.58 -20.91 -10.69
C LEU A 254 0.13 -20.03 -9.67
N THR A 255 0.45 -20.57 -8.49
CA THR A 255 1.12 -19.82 -7.43
C THR A 255 2.12 -20.73 -6.72
N LYS A 256 3.33 -20.21 -6.50
CA LYS A 256 4.32 -20.83 -5.62
C LYS A 256 4.95 -19.78 -4.71
N SER A 257 5.36 -20.21 -3.52
CA SER A 257 5.98 -19.35 -2.52
C SER A 257 7.24 -19.98 -1.96
N SER A 258 8.24 -19.16 -1.63
CA SER A 258 9.40 -19.53 -0.84
C SER A 258 9.50 -18.68 0.42
N HIS A 259 10.07 -19.27 1.48
CA HIS A 259 10.36 -18.59 2.74
C HIS A 259 11.87 -18.43 2.88
N LEU A 260 12.30 -17.20 3.11
CA LEU A 260 13.69 -16.82 3.33
C LEU A 260 14.04 -16.91 4.81
N LEU A 261 15.30 -17.22 5.10
CA LEU A 261 15.86 -17.18 6.45
C LEU A 261 15.93 -15.74 6.98
N ALA A 262 16.45 -14.82 6.16
CA ALA A 262 16.53 -13.40 6.45
C ALA A 262 15.49 -12.61 5.63
N ALA A 263 14.90 -11.59 6.23
CA ALA A 263 14.04 -10.65 5.51
C ALA A 263 14.87 -9.89 4.47
N THR A 264 14.26 -9.54 3.34
CA THR A 264 14.94 -8.78 2.29
C THR A 264 14.00 -7.82 1.57
N ALA A 265 14.58 -6.70 1.12
CA ALA A 265 14.00 -5.86 0.08
C ALA A 265 14.83 -5.89 -1.22
N ASN A 266 15.95 -6.62 -1.24
CA ASN A 266 16.92 -6.57 -2.33
C ASN A 266 16.39 -7.31 -3.58
N LYS A 267 16.33 -6.60 -4.72
CA LYS A 267 15.83 -7.15 -5.98
C LYS A 267 16.58 -8.39 -6.47
N ALA A 268 17.88 -8.52 -6.18
CA ALA A 268 18.68 -9.64 -6.66
C ALA A 268 18.25 -10.95 -5.98
N VAL A 269 18.00 -10.89 -4.67
CA VAL A 269 17.48 -12.02 -3.89
C VAL A 269 16.06 -12.35 -4.36
N ILE A 270 15.19 -11.35 -4.46
CA ILE A 270 13.80 -11.53 -4.90
C ILE A 270 13.73 -12.15 -6.30
N SER A 271 14.51 -11.62 -7.24
CA SER A 271 14.55 -12.09 -8.63
C SER A 271 15.06 -13.53 -8.72
N LYS A 272 16.16 -13.86 -8.02
CA LYS A 272 16.72 -15.21 -8.00
C LYS A 272 15.71 -16.24 -7.49
N GLU A 273 15.04 -15.93 -6.39
CA GLU A 273 14.01 -16.80 -5.83
C GLU A 273 12.81 -16.95 -6.77
N CYS A 274 12.31 -15.86 -7.35
CA CYS A 274 11.21 -15.92 -8.31
C CYS A 274 11.58 -16.74 -9.56
N CYS A 275 12.81 -16.62 -10.06
CA CYS A 275 13.28 -17.43 -11.19
C CYS A 275 13.33 -18.93 -10.83
N SER A 276 13.81 -19.27 -9.62
CA SER A 276 13.78 -20.65 -9.11
C SER A 276 12.35 -21.18 -9.04
N LEU A 277 11.41 -20.41 -8.47
CA LEU A 277 10.00 -20.79 -8.40
C LEU A 277 9.39 -20.99 -9.79
N ALA A 278 9.69 -20.12 -10.75
CA ALA A 278 9.21 -20.22 -12.13
C ALA A 278 9.69 -21.51 -12.82
N MET A 279 10.96 -21.89 -12.63
CA MET A 279 11.51 -23.13 -13.18
C MET A 279 10.80 -24.37 -12.62
N GLN A 280 10.47 -24.37 -11.33
CA GLN A 280 9.72 -25.46 -10.70
C GLN A 280 8.24 -25.54 -11.11
N MET A 281 7.71 -24.52 -11.79
CA MET A 281 6.30 -24.51 -12.24
C MET A 281 6.13 -25.09 -13.64
N HIS A 282 7.22 -25.46 -14.34
CA HIS A 282 7.20 -26.04 -15.69
C HIS A 282 6.35 -25.22 -16.67
N LEU A 283 6.53 -23.89 -16.64
CA LEU A 283 5.73 -22.95 -17.41
C LEU A 283 6.08 -22.97 -18.90
N VAL A 284 5.06 -22.87 -19.75
CA VAL A 284 5.22 -22.70 -21.21
C VAL A 284 5.09 -21.21 -21.53
N ALA A 285 6.21 -20.57 -21.93
CA ALA A 285 6.27 -19.11 -22.05
C ALA A 285 5.18 -18.49 -22.95
N PRO A 286 4.85 -19.05 -24.13
CA PRO A 286 3.77 -18.55 -24.98
C PRO A 286 2.37 -18.58 -24.37
N ASP A 287 2.14 -19.38 -23.32
CA ASP A 287 0.85 -19.47 -22.63
C ASP A 287 0.76 -18.58 -21.40
N ILE A 288 1.85 -17.93 -20.98
CA ILE A 288 1.83 -16.98 -19.88
C ILE A 288 1.05 -15.73 -20.28
N ARG A 289 0.18 -15.28 -19.38
CA ARG A 289 -0.76 -14.16 -19.58
C ARG A 289 -0.72 -13.12 -18.47
N GLY A 290 -0.03 -13.41 -17.37
CA GLY A 290 0.13 -12.50 -16.25
C GLY A 290 1.21 -13.01 -15.31
N VAL A 291 1.92 -12.07 -14.69
CA VAL A 291 2.99 -12.36 -13.72
C VAL A 291 2.85 -11.40 -12.55
N GLY A 292 2.94 -11.92 -11.34
CA GLY A 292 2.88 -11.15 -10.11
C GLY A 292 3.89 -11.63 -9.09
N ILE A 293 4.54 -10.68 -8.42
CA ILE A 293 5.45 -10.95 -7.30
C ILE A 293 4.86 -10.30 -6.06
N GLN A 294 4.72 -11.09 -4.99
CA GLN A 294 4.24 -10.62 -3.70
C GLN A 294 5.26 -10.97 -2.62
N VAL A 295 5.61 -9.99 -1.81
CA VAL A 295 6.44 -10.11 -0.61
C VAL A 295 5.55 -9.95 0.62
N GLY A 296 5.61 -10.91 1.54
CA GLY A 296 4.82 -10.94 2.77
C GLY A 296 5.65 -11.34 3.99
N ARG A 297 4.99 -11.39 5.16
CA ARG A 297 5.66 -11.41 6.48
C ARG A 297 6.64 -10.24 6.56
N LEU A 298 6.05 -9.05 6.54
CA LEU A 298 6.79 -7.80 6.48
C LEU A 298 7.34 -7.45 7.86
N GLU A 299 8.56 -6.94 7.85
CA GLU A 299 9.29 -6.39 9.00
C GLU A 299 9.83 -5.01 8.60
N PRO A 300 9.99 -4.07 9.54
CA PRO A 300 10.61 -2.77 9.24
C PRO A 300 12.00 -2.94 8.63
N LEU A 301 12.38 -2.04 7.72
CA LEU A 301 13.74 -1.99 7.23
C LEU A 301 14.70 -1.64 8.37
N PRO A 302 15.88 -2.29 8.48
CA PRO A 302 16.87 -1.92 9.48
C PRO A 302 17.33 -0.50 9.18
N SER A 303 17.26 0.38 10.18
CA SER A 303 17.81 1.73 10.13
C SER A 303 19.34 1.65 10.01
N GLY A 304 19.84 1.51 8.78
CA GLY A 304 21.28 1.34 8.50
C GLY A 304 21.69 1.19 7.03
N GLN A 305 20.79 1.31 6.04
CA GLN A 305 21.15 1.30 4.61
C GLN A 305 20.50 2.43 3.80
N GLY A 306 20.24 3.57 4.46
CA GLY A 306 20.12 4.87 3.83
C GLY A 306 21.12 5.80 4.50
N SER A 307 21.99 6.45 3.71
CA SER A 307 22.82 7.63 4.01
C SER A 307 23.15 7.90 5.49
N GLY A 308 24.44 7.76 5.83
CA GLY A 308 24.97 7.65 7.19
C GLY A 308 24.53 8.68 8.23
N VAL A 309 24.22 8.17 9.42
CA VAL A 309 24.68 8.69 10.72
C VAL A 309 24.88 7.46 11.62
N LYS A 310 26.11 7.19 12.05
CA LYS A 310 26.40 6.14 13.05
C LYS A 310 25.89 6.64 14.40
N THR A 311 24.97 5.93 15.03
CA THR A 311 24.50 6.24 16.39
C THR A 311 25.48 5.74 17.44
N MET A 312 25.66 6.50 18.54
CA MET A 312 26.62 6.23 19.63
C MET A 312 26.53 4.83 20.29
N LEU A 313 25.46 4.05 20.05
CA LEU A 313 25.34 2.68 20.57
C LEU A 313 26.36 1.69 19.92
N ASP A 314 26.87 1.99 18.72
CA ASP A 314 27.92 1.21 18.07
C ASP A 314 29.32 1.45 18.68
N PHE A 315 29.49 2.56 19.42
CA PHE A 315 30.74 2.89 20.09
C PHE A 315 30.88 2.19 21.45
N LEU A 316 29.76 1.97 22.13
CA LEU A 316 29.74 1.37 23.48
C LEU A 316 29.84 -0.16 23.48
N THR A 317 29.70 -0.81 22.32
CA THR A 317 29.85 -2.28 22.18
C THR A 317 31.25 -2.70 21.69
N THR A 318 32.14 -1.76 21.38
CA THR A 318 33.53 -2.05 20.95
C THR A 318 34.57 -1.51 21.94
N SER A 319 34.22 -1.35 23.22
CA SER A 319 35.15 -0.94 24.27
C SER A 319 34.91 -1.72 25.55
N ALA A 320 35.10 -3.03 25.47
CA ALA A 320 35.44 -3.84 26.63
C ALA A 320 36.34 -5.00 26.17
N ILE A 321 37.48 -5.12 26.84
CA ILE A 321 38.55 -6.11 26.69
C ILE A 321 39.63 -5.75 25.65
N ALA A 322 40.58 -4.93 26.11
CA ALA A 322 41.97 -5.02 25.67
C ALA A 322 42.87 -4.85 26.91
N ASP A 323 43.43 -5.95 27.40
CA ASP A 323 44.60 -5.94 28.28
C ASP A 323 45.84 -6.19 27.41
N PRO A 324 46.91 -5.37 27.50
CA PRO A 324 48.11 -5.54 26.69
C PRO A 324 49.21 -6.25 27.50
N SER A 325 49.60 -7.47 27.11
CA SER A 325 50.95 -7.95 27.41
C SER A 325 51.40 -9.09 26.49
N SER A 326 52.69 -9.06 26.17
CA SER A 326 53.52 -10.03 25.43
C SER A 326 53.47 -9.98 23.89
N ALA A 327 54.39 -9.18 23.36
CA ALA A 327 55.01 -9.41 22.06
C ALA A 327 55.99 -10.58 22.14
N GLN A 328 56.01 -11.45 21.13
CA GLN A 328 57.23 -11.97 20.52
C GLN A 328 56.96 -12.68 19.16
N SER A 329 57.95 -12.50 18.29
CA SER A 329 58.08 -12.84 16.87
C SER A 329 58.12 -14.34 16.53
N ALA A 330 57.60 -14.73 15.35
CA ALA A 330 58.28 -15.61 14.41
C ALA A 330 57.57 -15.68 13.04
N THR A 331 58.37 -15.95 12.04
CA THR A 331 58.20 -15.75 10.59
C THR A 331 57.67 -17.00 9.88
N THR A 332 57.12 -16.79 8.68
CA THR A 332 57.08 -17.67 7.47
C THR A 332 55.79 -18.39 7.04
N ASN A 333 55.57 -18.21 5.73
CA ASN A 333 54.93 -19.04 4.71
C ASN A 333 53.41 -19.04 4.56
N GLY A 334 52.98 -18.59 3.38
CA GLY A 334 51.60 -18.51 2.95
C GLY A 334 51.04 -19.83 2.44
N THR A 335 49.71 -19.89 2.46
CA THR A 335 48.86 -20.59 1.49
C THR A 335 47.45 -20.01 1.64
N ALA A 336 46.72 -19.95 0.54
CA ALA A 336 45.39 -19.36 0.45
C ALA A 336 44.36 -20.12 1.30
N GLU A 337 43.56 -19.41 2.09
CA GLU A 337 42.42 -20.02 2.80
C GLU A 337 41.10 -19.28 2.58
N SER A 338 40.10 -20.12 2.34
CA SER A 338 38.70 -19.88 2.06
C SER A 338 37.91 -19.39 3.27
N LEU A 339 36.88 -18.58 3.02
CA LEU A 339 35.85 -18.16 3.96
C LEU A 339 35.17 -19.34 4.69
N PRO A 340 34.81 -19.21 5.99
CA PRO A 340 34.40 -20.35 6.82
C PRO A 340 33.00 -20.87 6.47
N LYS A 341 32.89 -22.20 6.40
CA LYS A 341 31.62 -22.96 6.31
C LYS A 341 30.91 -22.96 7.66
N ALA A 342 29.58 -22.98 7.61
CA ALA A 342 28.70 -23.11 8.78
C ALA A 342 29.07 -24.32 9.65
N VAL A 343 29.26 -24.08 10.94
CA VAL A 343 29.55 -25.10 11.95
C VAL A 343 28.31 -25.95 12.19
N SER A 344 28.40 -27.26 11.94
CA SER A 344 27.40 -28.24 12.39
C SER A 344 27.52 -28.47 13.89
N LEU A 345 26.39 -28.59 14.59
CA LEU A 345 26.39 -28.94 16.02
C LEU A 345 27.17 -30.25 16.27
N PRO A 346 27.99 -30.32 17.33
CA PRO A 346 28.73 -31.53 17.70
C PRO A 346 27.79 -32.70 18.04
N ALA A 347 28.30 -33.91 18.09
CA ALA A 347 27.49 -35.05 18.50
C ALA A 347 27.09 -34.92 19.98
N PHE A 348 25.88 -35.35 20.36
CA PHE A 348 25.42 -35.23 21.75
C PHE A 348 26.34 -35.92 22.77
N SER A 349 27.10 -36.94 22.34
CA SER A 349 28.10 -37.64 23.14
C SER A 349 29.37 -36.82 23.43
N GLU A 350 29.58 -35.70 22.73
CA GLU A 350 30.73 -34.81 22.88
C GLU A 350 30.43 -33.65 23.84
N ILE A 351 29.21 -33.56 24.37
CA ILE A 351 28.82 -32.56 25.36
C ILE A 351 29.23 -33.05 26.75
N ASP A 352 30.07 -32.28 27.43
CA ASP A 352 30.41 -32.53 28.83
C ASP A 352 29.16 -32.42 29.72
N PRO A 353 28.75 -33.49 30.42
CA PRO A 353 27.59 -33.49 31.31
C PRO A 353 27.66 -32.42 32.40
N ALA A 354 28.86 -32.10 32.91
CA ALA A 354 29.03 -31.09 33.96
C ALA A 354 28.68 -29.69 33.47
N VAL A 355 28.99 -29.39 32.21
CA VAL A 355 28.66 -28.10 31.58
C VAL A 355 27.16 -27.99 31.34
N LEU A 356 26.52 -29.06 30.84
CA LEU A 356 25.07 -29.10 30.60
C LEU A 356 24.28 -28.95 31.91
N ASP A 357 24.79 -29.47 33.02
CA ASP A 357 24.16 -29.35 34.34
C ASP A 357 24.38 -27.98 35.00
N SER A 358 25.41 -27.24 34.62
CA SER A 358 25.66 -25.87 35.08
C SER A 358 24.77 -24.81 34.41
N LEU A 359 24.03 -25.17 33.36
CA LEU A 359 23.17 -24.23 32.62
C LEU A 359 21.86 -23.94 33.37
N PRO A 360 21.34 -22.69 33.28
CA PRO A 360 20.00 -22.36 33.74
C PRO A 360 18.94 -23.27 33.10
N PRO A 361 17.85 -23.61 33.83
CA PRO A 361 16.86 -24.61 33.40
C PRO A 361 16.27 -24.33 32.01
N ASP A 362 16.04 -23.06 31.69
CA ASP A 362 15.41 -22.63 30.44
C ASP A 362 16.34 -22.88 29.24
N ILE A 363 17.62 -22.53 29.38
CA ILE A 363 18.65 -22.73 28.35
C ILE A 363 18.99 -24.20 28.19
N LYS A 364 19.09 -24.94 29.30
CA LYS A 364 19.31 -26.38 29.29
C LYS A 364 18.20 -27.12 28.53
N ASN A 365 16.95 -26.73 28.75
CA ASN A 365 15.79 -27.30 28.05
C ASN A 365 15.76 -26.94 26.56
N GLU A 366 16.17 -25.72 26.19
CA GLU A 366 16.28 -25.31 24.79
C GLU A 366 17.35 -26.12 24.04
N VAL A 367 18.54 -26.27 24.63
CA VAL A 367 19.64 -27.08 24.07
C VAL A 367 19.21 -28.54 23.91
N LEU A 368 18.61 -29.15 24.94
CA LEU A 368 18.09 -30.51 24.86
C LEU A 368 17.00 -30.68 23.80
N THR A 369 16.18 -29.65 23.58
CA THR A 369 15.13 -29.65 22.55
C THR A 369 15.74 -29.62 21.15
N MET A 370 16.75 -28.79 20.92
CA MET A 370 17.47 -28.75 19.63
C MET A 370 18.11 -30.11 19.27
N TYR A 371 18.67 -30.82 20.25
CA TYR A 371 19.22 -32.16 20.02
C TYR A 371 18.14 -33.24 19.79
N ARG A 372 16.97 -33.12 20.45
CA ARG A 372 15.82 -34.02 20.21
C ARG A 372 15.23 -33.83 18.82
N GLU A 373 15.14 -32.59 18.36
CA GLU A 373 14.65 -32.25 17.02
C GLU A 373 15.64 -32.72 15.93
N SER A 374 16.94 -32.62 16.20
CA SER A 374 17.99 -33.15 15.32
C SER A 374 17.94 -34.68 15.16
N ARG A 375 17.46 -35.42 16.18
CA ARG A 375 17.26 -36.88 16.11
C ARG A 375 15.99 -37.32 15.38
N ARG A 376 15.03 -36.40 15.15
CA ARG A 376 13.74 -36.72 14.48
C ARG A 376 13.81 -36.67 12.95
N ASN A 377 14.96 -36.35 12.36
CA ASN A 377 15.09 -36.29 10.91
C ASN A 377 16.30 -37.09 10.36
N PRO A 378 16.22 -38.44 10.29
CA PRO A 378 17.08 -39.21 9.42
C PRO A 378 16.40 -39.41 8.05
N LEU A 379 16.68 -38.51 7.10
CA LEU A 379 16.55 -38.84 5.68
C LEU A 379 17.51 -40.01 5.39
N ARG A 380 16.98 -41.20 5.06
CA ARG A 380 17.80 -42.29 4.50
C ARG A 380 17.84 -42.19 2.97
N PRO A 381 19.03 -42.23 2.35
CA PRO A 381 19.19 -42.42 0.92
C PRO A 381 19.11 -43.91 0.57
N ARG A 382 18.62 -44.27 -0.61
CA ARG A 382 18.90 -45.58 -1.20
C ARG A 382 18.98 -45.53 -2.71
N ASP A 383 20.10 -46.08 -3.19
CA ASP A 383 20.61 -46.09 -4.55
C ASP A 383 19.79 -46.89 -5.56
N ALA A 384 20.09 -46.63 -6.83
CA ALA A 384 19.67 -47.38 -8.00
C ALA A 384 20.33 -48.78 -8.07
N ALA A 385 19.56 -49.81 -8.48
CA ALA A 385 19.92 -50.76 -9.56
C ALA A 385 18.92 -51.93 -9.71
N ALA A 386 18.49 -52.11 -10.98
CA ALA A 386 18.29 -53.36 -11.74
C ALA A 386 17.10 -54.34 -11.54
N SER A 387 16.45 -54.62 -12.70
CA SER A 387 15.85 -55.89 -13.21
C SER A 387 14.59 -56.45 -12.49
N THR A 388 13.55 -57.01 -13.11
CA THR A 388 13.28 -57.55 -14.46
C THR A 388 11.78 -57.94 -14.57
N SER A 389 11.25 -57.94 -15.80
CA SER A 389 10.24 -58.86 -16.41
C SER A 389 8.80 -59.01 -15.90
N GLY A 390 7.85 -59.00 -16.86
CA GLY A 390 6.50 -59.60 -16.79
C GLY A 390 5.40 -58.64 -17.32
N VAL A 391 5.15 -58.54 -18.63
CA VAL A 391 4.29 -59.38 -19.50
C VAL A 391 2.84 -59.54 -19.02
N GLY A 392 1.90 -59.13 -19.88
CA GLY A 392 0.44 -59.32 -19.79
C GLY A 392 -0.28 -57.96 -19.81
N GLY A 393 -0.95 -57.48 -20.86
CA GLY A 393 -1.67 -58.15 -21.93
C GLY A 393 -3.15 -57.75 -21.84
N ILE A 394 -3.70 -57.33 -22.98
CA ILE A 394 -5.11 -57.49 -23.41
C ILE A 394 -6.06 -56.25 -23.35
N LYS A 395 -6.52 -55.90 -24.57
CA LYS A 395 -7.77 -55.25 -25.07
C LYS A 395 -7.96 -53.76 -24.81
N SER A 396 -7.96 -52.87 -25.80
CA SER A 396 -8.79 -52.74 -27.04
C SER A 396 -10.28 -52.50 -26.78
N SER A 397 -10.75 -51.28 -27.05
CA SER A 397 -12.02 -51.06 -27.75
C SER A 397 -12.02 -49.71 -28.46
N SER A 398 -12.01 -49.81 -29.78
CA SER A 398 -12.20 -48.80 -30.80
C SER A 398 -13.67 -48.37 -30.94
N SER A 399 -13.87 -47.39 -31.83
CA SER A 399 -15.08 -47.03 -32.60
C SER A 399 -15.84 -45.80 -32.07
N ASN A 400 -16.29 -44.82 -32.88
CA ASN A 400 -16.33 -44.73 -34.34
C ASN A 400 -16.42 -43.28 -34.83
N HIS A 401 -15.95 -43.09 -36.06
CA HIS A 401 -16.09 -41.91 -36.91
C HIS A 401 -17.55 -41.51 -37.18
N ARG A 402 -17.78 -40.21 -37.41
CA ARG A 402 -18.45 -39.77 -38.64
C ARG A 402 -18.04 -38.35 -39.03
N ALA A 403 -17.38 -38.23 -40.17
CA ALA A 403 -17.19 -36.99 -40.90
C ALA A 403 -18.32 -36.85 -41.94
N LEU A 404 -18.65 -35.60 -42.28
CA LEU A 404 -19.15 -35.22 -43.61
C LEU A 404 -18.74 -33.76 -43.85
N ALA A 405 -18.14 -33.56 -45.03
CA ALA A 405 -17.51 -32.34 -45.50
C ALA A 405 -18.32 -31.69 -46.64
N ALA A 406 -17.84 -30.50 -47.05
CA ALA A 406 -18.04 -29.74 -48.30
C ALA A 406 -18.81 -28.42 -48.06
N ALA A 407 -18.20 -27.23 -48.12
CA ALA A 407 -17.47 -26.52 -49.18
C ALA A 407 -18.34 -25.41 -49.80
N GLY A 408 -17.84 -24.17 -49.79
CA GLY A 408 -18.46 -23.01 -50.44
C GLY A 408 -17.62 -21.75 -50.24
N ALA A 409 -17.21 -21.13 -51.34
CA ALA A 409 -16.09 -20.20 -51.46
C ALA A 409 -16.35 -18.73 -51.03
N LYS A 410 -15.25 -17.99 -50.87
CA LYS A 410 -15.12 -16.54 -50.55
C LYS A 410 -15.68 -15.62 -51.66
N PRO A 411 -15.82 -14.31 -51.35
CA PRO A 411 -14.82 -13.39 -51.91
C PRO A 411 -14.22 -12.38 -50.92
N LYS A 412 -13.06 -11.85 -51.33
CA LYS A 412 -12.16 -10.91 -50.66
C LYS A 412 -12.75 -9.49 -50.61
N LEU A 413 -12.55 -8.78 -49.50
CA LEU A 413 -12.48 -7.31 -49.45
C LEU A 413 -11.41 -6.88 -48.43
N GLN A 414 -10.39 -6.17 -48.91
CA GLN A 414 -9.48 -5.37 -48.08
C GLN A 414 -10.23 -4.09 -47.62
N PRO A 415 -9.84 -3.48 -46.49
CA PRO A 415 -9.19 -2.18 -46.65
C PRO A 415 -8.03 -1.91 -45.67
N THR A 416 -6.92 -1.47 -46.28
CA THR A 416 -6.05 -0.35 -45.91
C THR A 416 -5.91 0.01 -44.42
N GLY A 417 -4.70 -0.24 -43.91
CA GLY A 417 -4.25 0.29 -42.63
C GLY A 417 -4.22 1.82 -42.61
N ARG A 418 -4.91 2.42 -41.64
CA ARG A 418 -4.57 3.76 -41.14
C ARG A 418 -3.90 3.60 -39.78
N ARG A 419 -2.59 3.89 -39.75
CA ARG A 419 -1.81 4.10 -38.54
C ARG A 419 -2.52 5.17 -37.71
N ARG A 420 -2.91 4.85 -36.47
CA ARG A 420 -3.33 5.86 -35.49
C ARG A 420 -2.07 6.51 -34.92
N GLY A 421 -1.63 7.59 -35.56
CA GLY A 421 -0.69 8.53 -34.97
C GLY A 421 -1.36 9.27 -33.80
N ARG A 422 -0.54 9.61 -32.81
CA ARG A 422 -0.86 10.50 -31.68
C ARG A 422 -1.29 11.88 -32.21
N PRO A 423 -2.43 12.47 -31.79
CA PRO A 423 -2.73 13.86 -32.11
C PRO A 423 -1.83 14.82 -31.29
N PRO A 424 -1.53 16.03 -31.79
CA PRO A 424 -0.65 16.98 -31.12
C PRO A 424 -1.27 17.53 -29.81
N LYS A 425 -0.40 17.84 -28.85
CA LYS A 425 -0.71 18.48 -27.57
C LYS A 425 -1.06 19.97 -27.80
N SER A 426 -2.32 20.31 -28.06
CA SER A 426 -2.79 21.70 -27.90
C SER A 426 -4.32 21.81 -27.97
N ALA A 427 -4.97 21.50 -26.85
CA ALA A 427 -6.29 22.06 -26.51
C ALA A 427 -6.45 21.92 -24.99
N ILE A 428 -6.26 23.04 -24.28
CA ILE A 428 -6.50 23.14 -22.84
C ILE A 428 -8.02 23.17 -22.66
N SER A 429 -8.58 22.24 -21.88
CA SER A 429 -10.02 22.27 -21.57
C SER A 429 -10.35 23.50 -20.70
N PRO A 430 -11.55 24.10 -20.80
CA PRO A 430 -11.97 25.21 -19.94
C PRO A 430 -11.92 24.87 -18.44
N GLN A 431 -12.08 23.58 -18.11
CA GLN A 431 -11.89 23.05 -16.75
C GLN A 431 -10.42 23.10 -16.32
N LYS A 432 -9.47 22.77 -17.20
CA LYS A 432 -8.04 22.86 -16.90
C LYS A 432 -7.55 24.31 -16.77
N ALA A 433 -8.09 25.24 -17.54
CA ALA A 433 -7.78 26.67 -17.39
C ALA A 433 -8.32 27.26 -16.06
N ARG A 434 -9.41 26.70 -15.52
CA ARG A 434 -9.98 27.07 -14.21
C ARG A 434 -9.35 26.32 -13.04
N LEU A 435 -8.94 25.06 -13.22
CA LEU A 435 -8.14 24.31 -12.23
C LEU A 435 -6.73 24.91 -12.09
N MET A 436 -6.13 25.35 -13.20
CA MET A 436 -4.84 26.06 -13.19
C MET A 436 -4.93 27.47 -12.56
N ALA A 437 -6.13 28.02 -12.38
CA ALA A 437 -6.33 29.23 -11.58
C ALA A 437 -6.49 28.95 -10.07
N CYS A 438 -6.37 27.68 -9.65
CA CYS A 438 -6.57 27.21 -8.27
C CYS A 438 -5.58 26.11 -7.87
N HIS A 439 -4.26 26.35 -8.03
CA HIS A 439 -3.16 25.78 -7.20
C HIS A 439 -1.98 25.19 -7.99
N SER A 440 -0.92 26.00 -8.10
CA SER A 440 0.40 25.64 -7.60
C SER A 440 0.65 26.46 -6.34
N LEU A 441 1.00 25.85 -5.20
CA LEU A 441 1.31 26.62 -3.98
C LEU A 441 2.38 27.70 -4.25
N LYS A 442 3.30 27.43 -5.19
CA LYS A 442 4.34 28.37 -5.63
C LYS A 442 3.78 29.68 -6.20
N GLU A 443 2.58 29.69 -6.79
CA GLU A 443 1.99 30.90 -7.40
C GLU A 443 1.46 31.90 -6.37
N TYR A 444 1.17 31.45 -5.15
CA TYR A 444 0.61 32.27 -4.07
C TYR A 444 1.60 32.54 -2.94
N MET A 445 2.86 32.17 -3.13
CA MET A 445 3.94 32.45 -2.19
C MET A 445 4.62 33.76 -2.57
N THR A 446 5.04 34.52 -1.58
CA THR A 446 5.94 35.64 -1.89
C THR A 446 7.26 35.08 -2.43
N LYS A 447 7.84 35.79 -3.42
CA LYS A 447 9.14 35.45 -4.02
C LYS A 447 10.22 35.05 -2.99
N PRO A 448 10.38 35.74 -1.83
CA PRO A 448 11.33 35.31 -0.82
C PRO A 448 11.04 33.92 -0.25
N VAL A 449 9.78 33.56 0.04
CA VAL A 449 9.44 32.23 0.58
C VAL A 449 9.59 31.14 -0.48
N GLN A 450 9.21 31.41 -1.72
CA GLN A 450 9.42 30.46 -2.82
C GLN A 450 10.91 30.15 -3.01
N THR A 451 11.75 31.19 -2.97
CA THR A 451 13.21 31.04 -3.05
C THR A 451 13.76 30.27 -1.86
N ALA A 452 13.20 30.46 -0.65
CA ALA A 452 13.64 29.75 0.54
C ALA A 452 13.36 28.25 0.47
N VAL A 453 12.16 27.86 0.00
CA VAL A 453 11.79 26.45 -0.22
C VAL A 453 12.72 25.79 -1.24
N GLU A 454 12.96 26.45 -2.38
CA GLU A 454 13.85 25.90 -3.44
C GLU A 454 15.33 25.84 -2.99
N THR A 455 15.76 26.79 -2.15
CA THR A 455 17.10 26.79 -1.54
C THR A 455 17.27 25.64 -0.56
N PHE A 456 16.22 25.35 0.24
CA PHE A 456 16.19 24.27 1.21
C PHE A 456 16.15 22.89 0.54
N GLU A 457 15.33 22.69 -0.50
CA GLU A 457 15.15 21.40 -1.20
C GLU A 457 16.40 20.93 -1.97
N SER A 458 17.34 21.83 -2.29
CA SER A 458 18.57 21.48 -3.02
C SER A 458 19.70 21.15 -2.04
N VAL A 459 20.07 19.88 -1.86
CA VAL A 459 21.11 19.51 -0.87
C VAL A 459 22.52 19.64 -1.45
N ILE A 460 23.18 20.81 -1.31
CA ILE A 460 24.64 21.03 -1.49
C ILE A 460 25.08 22.25 -0.62
N ASP A 461 26.03 22.04 0.31
CA ASP A 461 26.77 23.00 1.18
C ASP A 461 25.96 23.81 2.23
N SER A 462 26.12 23.49 3.53
CA SER A 462 25.19 23.87 4.61
C SER A 462 25.37 25.29 5.17
N GLU A 463 26.58 25.87 5.11
CA GLU A 463 26.87 27.12 5.82
C GLU A 463 26.43 28.37 5.03
N LYS A 464 26.70 28.40 3.72
CA LYS A 464 26.28 29.51 2.84
C LYS A 464 24.76 29.57 2.63
N LYS A 465 24.07 28.42 2.68
CA LYS A 465 22.60 28.35 2.55
C LYS A 465 21.87 28.83 3.79
N MET A 466 22.42 28.59 4.99
CA MET A 466 21.84 29.08 6.23
C MET A 466 21.71 30.61 6.22
N GLU A 467 22.75 31.32 5.76
CA GLU A 467 22.70 32.79 5.66
C GLU A 467 21.71 33.28 4.60
N GLN A 468 21.53 32.54 3.51
CA GLN A 468 20.51 32.85 2.49
C GLN A 468 19.09 32.66 3.03
N VAL A 469 18.83 31.57 3.76
CA VAL A 469 17.51 31.32 4.38
C VAL A 469 17.18 32.39 5.43
N LYS A 470 18.16 32.78 6.25
CA LYS A 470 18.00 33.90 7.19
C LYS A 470 17.67 35.22 6.47
N ALA A 471 18.38 35.54 5.39
CA ALA A 471 18.11 36.75 4.61
C ALA A 471 16.70 36.76 4.01
N LEU A 472 16.22 35.62 3.49
CA LEU A 472 14.88 35.48 2.92
C LEU A 472 13.78 35.58 3.99
N LEU A 473 14.00 34.98 5.16
CA LEU A 473 13.10 35.10 6.30
C LEU A 473 13.01 36.56 6.78
N GLN A 474 14.16 37.24 6.86
CA GLN A 474 14.22 38.65 7.23
C GLN A 474 13.50 39.53 6.18
N GLN A 475 13.68 39.24 4.90
CA GLN A 475 12.99 39.94 3.83
C GLN A 475 11.48 39.71 3.90
N TRP A 476 11.03 38.49 4.20
CA TRP A 476 9.60 38.19 4.33
C TRP A 476 8.93 38.97 5.48
N VAL A 477 9.56 38.97 6.66
CA VAL A 477 9.05 39.71 7.83
C VAL A 477 9.04 41.22 7.58
N ASN A 478 10.03 41.75 6.87
CA ASN A 478 10.17 43.19 6.66
C ASN A 478 9.45 43.73 5.41
N ALA A 479 9.16 42.90 4.41
CA ALA A 479 8.56 43.35 3.15
C ALA A 479 7.04 43.55 3.22
N THR A 480 6.39 43.06 4.26
CA THR A 480 4.94 42.96 4.31
C THR A 480 4.37 43.99 5.28
N SER A 481 3.69 45.01 4.76
CA SER A 481 3.25 46.13 5.58
C SER A 481 1.95 45.89 6.34
N ASP A 482 1.03 45.01 5.89
CA ASP A 482 -0.32 44.95 6.53
C ASP A 482 -1.02 43.57 6.59
N THR A 483 -0.57 42.51 5.90
CA THR A 483 -1.23 41.17 6.00
C THR A 483 -0.25 40.03 5.74
N VAL A 484 -0.26 38.98 6.58
CA VAL A 484 0.56 37.77 6.36
C VAL A 484 -0.25 36.74 5.57
N LEU A 485 0.28 36.26 4.44
CA LEU A 485 -0.36 35.22 3.63
C LEU A 485 -0.28 33.87 4.35
N ASN A 486 -1.42 33.18 4.51
CA ASN A 486 -1.46 31.85 5.11
C ASN A 486 -0.61 30.82 4.32
N SER A 487 -0.48 30.97 3.01
CA SER A 487 0.39 30.15 2.16
C SER A 487 1.87 30.28 2.55
N ASP A 488 2.33 31.50 2.84
CA ASP A 488 3.70 31.76 3.28
C ASP A 488 3.97 31.19 4.68
N VAL A 489 3.00 31.31 5.60
CA VAL A 489 3.10 30.73 6.95
C VAL A 489 3.26 29.21 6.86
N VAL A 490 2.38 28.55 6.10
CA VAL A 490 2.45 27.09 5.90
C VAL A 490 3.78 26.68 5.27
N ALA A 491 4.27 27.42 4.28
CA ALA A 491 5.54 27.10 3.63
C ALA A 491 6.74 27.23 4.59
N TRP A 492 6.82 28.31 5.37
CA TRP A 492 7.87 28.45 6.37
C TRP A 492 7.78 27.41 7.48
N THR A 493 6.56 27.07 7.93
CA THR A 493 6.36 25.97 8.86
C THR A 493 6.89 24.67 8.28
N ASN A 494 6.58 24.35 7.02
CA ASN A 494 7.07 23.13 6.37
C ASN A 494 8.60 23.08 6.26
N VAL A 495 9.24 24.21 5.92
CA VAL A 495 10.72 24.31 5.88
C VAL A 495 11.34 24.09 7.27
N LEU A 496 10.71 24.60 8.33
CA LEU A 496 11.21 24.37 9.68
C LEU A 496 10.94 22.93 10.15
N CYS A 497 9.79 22.37 9.81
CA CYS A 497 9.45 20.98 10.11
C CYS A 497 10.36 20.01 9.34
N SER A 498 10.77 20.28 8.09
CA SER A 498 11.72 19.41 7.38
C SER A 498 13.08 19.34 8.09
N ILE A 499 13.52 20.41 8.75
CA ILE A 499 14.73 20.41 9.60
C ILE A 499 14.57 19.48 10.82
N VAL A 500 13.36 19.42 11.40
CA VAL A 500 13.02 18.46 12.46
C VAL A 500 13.17 17.02 11.95
N HIS A 501 12.66 16.74 10.76
CA HIS A 501 12.74 15.41 10.12
C HIS A 501 14.19 15.03 9.76
N GLU A 502 15.01 15.99 9.36
CA GLU A 502 16.46 15.82 9.13
C GLU A 502 17.27 15.68 10.43
N ARG A 503 16.60 15.79 11.58
CA ARG A 503 17.18 15.72 12.93
C ARG A 503 18.27 16.76 13.22
N ASN A 504 18.20 17.92 12.57
CA ASN A 504 19.15 19.01 12.77
C ASN A 504 18.61 20.08 13.72
N LEU A 505 18.52 19.73 15.01
CA LEU A 505 17.96 20.64 16.04
C LEU A 505 18.81 21.89 16.27
N GLU A 506 20.12 21.83 16.01
CA GLU A 506 21.01 23.00 16.10
C GLU A 506 20.63 24.05 15.03
N MET A 507 20.43 23.63 13.79
CA MET A 507 19.97 24.51 12.72
C MET A 507 18.58 25.09 13.02
N LEU A 508 17.67 24.26 13.53
CA LEU A 508 16.34 24.69 13.91
C LEU A 508 16.36 25.75 15.01
N ASP A 509 17.15 25.53 16.07
CA ASP A 509 17.30 26.48 17.18
C ASP A 509 17.88 27.82 16.69
N VAL A 510 18.89 27.78 15.83
CA VAL A 510 19.49 28.99 15.22
C VAL A 510 18.45 29.77 14.39
N LEU A 511 17.66 29.09 13.56
CA LEU A 511 16.65 29.73 12.71
C LEU A 511 15.47 30.27 13.53
N LEU A 512 14.99 29.54 14.55
CA LEU A 512 13.91 30.02 15.42
C LEU A 512 14.34 31.23 16.25
N LYS A 513 15.56 31.22 16.80
CA LYS A 513 16.14 32.41 17.48
C LYS A 513 16.28 33.59 16.53
N PHE A 514 16.69 33.36 15.29
CA PHE A 514 16.79 34.41 14.28
C PHE A 514 15.42 34.95 13.89
N PHE A 515 14.41 34.08 13.72
CA PHE A 515 13.03 34.46 13.43
C PHE A 515 12.46 35.33 14.54
N HIS A 516 12.61 34.90 15.80
CA HIS A 516 12.20 35.65 16.98
C HIS A 516 12.85 37.04 17.01
N ARG A 517 14.18 37.14 16.87
CA ARG A 517 14.88 38.44 16.83
C ARG A 517 14.39 39.35 15.72
N THR A 518 14.02 38.79 14.58
CA THR A 518 13.53 39.56 13.42
C THR A 518 12.13 40.10 13.69
N VAL A 519 11.23 39.26 14.20
CA VAL A 519 9.87 39.66 14.60
C VAL A 519 9.90 40.70 15.73
N GLN A 520 10.79 40.53 16.71
CA GLN A 520 10.97 41.48 17.81
C GLN A 520 11.43 42.86 17.31
N LYS A 521 12.29 42.91 16.29
CA LYS A 521 12.73 44.17 15.66
C LYS A 521 11.64 44.83 14.83
N ASN A 522 10.75 44.05 14.22
CA ASN A 522 9.62 44.56 13.45
C ASN A 522 8.57 45.21 14.37
N GLY A 523 8.30 44.60 15.53
CA GLY A 523 7.47 45.19 16.58
C GLY A 523 5.95 45.13 16.35
N ALA A 524 5.46 44.59 15.23
CA ALA A 524 4.03 44.44 14.98
C ALA A 524 3.43 43.19 15.64
N GLN A 525 2.26 43.34 16.29
CA GLN A 525 1.53 42.24 16.95
C GLN A 525 1.21 41.09 15.99
N LEU A 526 0.87 41.40 14.75
CA LEU A 526 0.57 40.42 13.70
C LEU A 526 1.71 39.41 13.50
N TRP A 527 2.96 39.87 13.54
CA TRP A 527 4.13 39.03 13.36
C TRP A 527 4.48 38.22 14.61
N GLN A 528 4.16 38.71 15.81
CA GLN A 528 4.26 37.94 17.05
C GLN A 528 3.28 36.77 17.06
N ASP A 529 2.01 37.02 16.69
CA ASP A 529 0.99 35.97 16.58
C ASP A 529 1.36 34.93 15.50
N THR A 530 1.91 35.40 14.38
CA THR A 530 2.39 34.53 13.29
C THR A 530 3.56 33.66 13.76
N TYR A 531 4.53 34.24 14.46
CA TYR A 531 5.65 33.51 15.04
C TYR A 531 5.16 32.41 16.00
N MET A 532 4.23 32.75 16.91
CA MET A 532 3.69 31.77 17.87
C MET A 532 2.94 30.62 17.17
N LYS A 533 2.18 30.90 16.10
CA LYS A 533 1.53 29.86 15.30
C LYS A 533 2.55 28.91 14.64
N VAL A 534 3.60 29.47 14.02
CA VAL A 534 4.66 28.67 13.39
C VAL A 534 5.38 27.83 14.44
N VAL A 535 5.79 28.43 15.55
CA VAL A 535 6.52 27.75 16.63
C VAL A 535 5.70 26.66 17.29
N ASN A 536 4.42 26.89 17.58
CA ASN A 536 3.56 25.86 18.18
C ASN A 536 3.43 24.63 17.26
N THR A 537 3.31 24.86 15.95
CA THR A 537 3.24 23.78 14.96
C THR A 537 4.56 23.01 14.91
N VAL A 538 5.69 23.72 14.83
CA VAL A 538 7.03 23.12 14.81
C VAL A 538 7.33 22.36 16.12
N GLN A 539 6.92 22.89 17.28
CA GLN A 539 7.08 22.23 18.58
C GLN A 539 6.23 20.96 18.71
N GLY A 540 5.05 20.92 18.07
CA GLY A 540 4.25 19.71 17.93
C GLY A 540 5.02 18.61 17.19
N GLU A 541 5.66 18.96 16.07
CA GLU A 541 6.50 18.04 15.29
C GLU A 541 7.76 17.61 16.05
N VAL A 542 8.41 18.52 16.78
CA VAL A 542 9.55 18.21 17.65
C VAL A 542 9.14 17.24 18.77
N LEU A 543 7.99 17.47 19.41
CA LEU A 543 7.46 16.57 20.44
C LEU A 543 7.17 15.18 19.88
N GLN A 544 6.57 15.09 18.69
CA GLN A 544 6.30 13.81 18.04
C GLN A 544 7.59 13.07 17.67
N THR A 545 8.61 13.79 17.19
CA THR A 545 9.86 13.19 16.70
C THR A 545 10.84 12.84 17.81
N PHE A 546 10.94 13.66 18.86
CA PHE A 546 11.96 13.56 19.91
C PHE A 546 11.38 13.31 21.32
N GLY A 547 10.05 13.31 21.47
CA GLY A 547 9.36 13.07 22.74
C GLY A 547 9.49 14.20 23.77
N HIS A 548 10.15 15.30 23.43
CA HIS A 548 10.41 16.43 24.32
C HIS A 548 10.26 17.74 23.56
N PHE A 549 9.86 18.80 24.24
CA PHE A 549 9.85 20.14 23.66
C PHE A 549 11.25 20.75 23.65
N MET A 550 11.57 21.51 22.60
CA MET A 550 12.78 22.31 22.55
C MET A 550 12.55 23.63 23.28
N LYS A 551 13.53 24.11 24.05
CA LYS A 551 13.45 25.45 24.66
C LYS A 551 13.50 26.50 23.55
N VAL A 552 12.39 27.21 23.35
CA VAL A 552 12.26 28.30 22.36
C VAL A 552 11.89 29.61 23.04
N LEU A 553 12.26 30.71 22.39
CA LEU A 553 11.84 32.05 22.79
C LEU A 553 10.38 32.26 22.37
N ILE A 554 9.60 32.93 23.22
CA ILE A 554 8.17 33.23 23.01
C ILE A 554 7.93 34.72 23.25
N PHE A 555 6.88 35.26 22.62
CA PHE A 555 6.44 36.65 22.78
C PHE A 555 5.38 36.80 23.87
#